data_AF-A0A3R7EIN8-F1
#
_entry.id   AF-A0A3R7EIN8-F1
#
_cell.length_a   1.000
_cell.length_b   1.000
_cell.length_c   1.000
_cell.angle_alpha   90.00
_cell.angle_beta   90.00
_cell.angle_gamma   90.00
#
_symmetry.space_group_name_H-M   'P 1'
#
loop_
_entity.id
_entity.type
_entity.pdbx_description
1 polymer ?
#
loop_
_entity_poly.entity_id
_entity_poly.type
_entity_poly.pdbx_seq_one_letter_code
_entity_poly.pdbx_strand_id
1 'polypeptide(L)' 'GESKALKDIQIRRGWTIHELKTELAYRQKILEYLVKNDISDFKMIATIIHAYQSTPEKVLRKLGIA' A
#
# COMPACT_ATOMS: atom_id res chain seq x y z
N GLY A 1 4.05 -1.94 22.22
CA GLY A 1 3.46 -3.29 22.16
C GLY A 1 3.17 -3.66 20.72
N GLU A 2 3.10 -4.94 20.38
CA GLU A 2 2.71 -5.39 19.04
C GLU A 2 1.27 -4.96 18.72
N SER A 3 1.02 -4.49 17.49
CA SER A 3 -0.32 -4.09 17.07
C SER A 3 -1.22 -5.31 16.91
N LYS A 4 -2.25 -5.42 17.75
CA LYS A 4 -3.28 -6.48 17.65
C LYS A 4 -3.93 -6.50 16.27
N ALA A 5 -4.24 -5.33 15.71
CA ALA A 5 -4.85 -5.21 14.39
C ALA A 5 -3.96 -5.79 13.27
N LEU A 6 -2.64 -5.57 13.35
CA LEU A 6 -1.69 -6.15 12.39
C LEU A 6 -1.61 -7.67 12.54
N LYS A 7 -1.62 -8.18 13.77
CA LYS A 7 -1.65 -9.63 14.03
C LYS A 7 -2.91 -10.29 13.49
N ASP A 8 -4.07 -9.66 13.67
CA ASP A 8 -5.34 -10.14 13.12
C ASP A 8 -5.36 -10.11 11.57
N ILE A 9 -4.67 -9.15 10.95
CA ILE A 9 -4.50 -9.11 9.49
C ILE A 9 -3.61 -10.26 9.02
N GLN A 10 -2.48 -10.50 9.68
CA GLN A 10 -1.58 -11.62 9.35
C GLN A 10 -2.30 -12.96 9.39
N ILE A 11 -3.04 -13.22 10.48
CA ILE A 11 -3.80 -14.46 10.65
C ILE A 11 -4.85 -14.61 9.55
N ARG A 12 -5.66 -13.56 9.29
CA ARG A 12 -6.73 -13.63 8.27
C ARG A 12 -6.21 -13.80 6.85
N ARG A 13 -5.01 -13.28 6.55
CA ARG A 13 -4.42 -13.33 5.20
C ARG A 13 -3.40 -14.45 5.02
N GLY A 14 -3.06 -15.18 6.09
CA GLY A 14 -1.97 -16.16 6.07
C GLY A 14 -0.60 -15.52 5.82
N TRP A 15 -0.43 -14.23 6.11
CA TRP A 15 0.80 -13.51 5.84
C TRP A 15 1.85 -13.74 6.92
N THR A 16 3.07 -14.00 6.47
CA THR A 16 4.29 -13.87 7.27
C THR A 16 4.49 -12.41 7.71
N ILE A 17 5.32 -12.22 8.72
CA ILE A 17 5.71 -10.86 9.16
C ILE A 17 6.43 -10.07 8.05
N HIS A 18 7.15 -10.77 7.17
CA HIS A 18 7.83 -10.13 6.05
C HIS A 18 6.83 -9.58 5.04
N GLU A 19 5.85 -10.38 4.61
CA GLU A 19 4.80 -9.95 3.68
C GLU A 19 4.00 -8.77 4.23
N LEU A 20 3.63 -8.80 5.51
CA LEU A 20 2.95 -7.68 6.16
C LEU A 20 3.79 -6.40 6.10
N LYS A 21 5.08 -6.49 6.44
CA LYS A 21 5.99 -5.34 6.41
C LYS A 21 6.18 -4.80 5.00
N THR A 22 6.33 -5.68 4.02
CA THR A 22 6.45 -5.32 2.62
C THR A 22 5.20 -4.59 2.12
N GLU A 23 4.01 -5.10 2.44
CA GLU A 23 2.75 -4.46 2.07
C GLU A 23 2.58 -3.08 2.74
N LEU A 24 2.94 -2.95 4.02
CA LEU A 24 2.92 -1.64 4.71
C LEU A 24 3.89 -0.65 4.07
N ALA A 25 5.10 -1.10 3.75
CA ALA A 25 6.12 -0.27 3.11
C ALA A 25 5.67 0.21 1.72
N TYR A 26 5.05 -0.65 0.92
CA TYR A 26 4.51 -0.25 -0.38
C TYR A 26 3.37 0.75 -0.26
N ARG A 27 2.42 0.53 0.66
CA ARG A 27 1.34 1.49 0.90
C ARG A 27 1.86 2.85 1.36
N GLN A 28 2.87 2.86 2.24
CA GLN A 28 3.53 4.09 2.66
C GLN A 28 4.17 4.81 1.47
N LYS A 29 4.98 4.11 0.65
CA LYS A 29 5.63 4.70 -0.53
C LYS A 29 4.64 5.25 -1.55
N ILE A 30 3.48 4.61 -1.71
CA ILE A 30 2.39 5.14 -2.57
C ILE A 30 1.88 6.46 -2.02
N LEU A 31 1.58 6.56 -0.72
CA LEU A 31 1.11 7.81 -0.11
C LEU A 31 2.18 8.91 -0.20
N GLU A 32 3.45 8.57 0.03
CA GLU A 32 4.58 9.49 -0.14
C GLU A 32 4.72 9.97 -1.59
N TYR A 33 4.52 9.09 -2.57
CA TYR A 33 4.48 9.46 -3.99
C TYR A 33 3.36 10.46 -4.27
N LEU A 34 2.16 10.24 -3.74
CA LEU A 34 1.04 11.17 -3.93
C LEU A 34 1.36 12.57 -3.40
N VAL A 35 1.90 12.64 -2.18
CA VAL A 35 2.31 13.91 -1.57
C VAL A 35 3.43 14.58 -2.36
N LYS A 36 4.48 13.83 -2.76
CA LYS A 36 5.62 14.35 -3.51
C LYS A 36 5.22 14.96 -4.86
N ASN A 37 4.15 14.46 -5.46
CA ASN A 37 3.65 14.92 -6.76
C ASN A 37 2.42 15.84 -6.64
N ASP A 38 2.12 16.35 -5.44
CA ASP A 38 0.99 17.26 -5.17
C ASP A 38 -0.39 16.68 -5.61
N ILE A 39 -0.54 15.36 -5.53
CA ILE A 39 -1.79 14.68 -5.86
C ILE A 39 -2.71 14.70 -4.64
N SER A 40 -3.56 15.73 -4.57
CA SER A 40 -4.53 15.96 -3.49
C SER A 40 -5.99 15.77 -3.89
N ASP A 41 -6.30 15.64 -5.19
CA ASP A 41 -7.66 15.40 -5.66
C ASP A 41 -8.17 14.02 -5.21
N PHE A 42 -9.33 14.02 -4.56
CA PHE A 42 -9.93 12.82 -3.99
C PHE A 42 -10.16 11.72 -5.02
N LYS A 43 -10.65 12.05 -6.23
CA LYS A 43 -10.93 11.04 -7.27
C LYS A 43 -9.64 10.42 -7.78
N MET A 44 -8.59 11.22 -7.94
CA MET A 44 -7.27 10.74 -8.35
C MET A 44 -6.64 9.83 -7.29
N ILE A 45 -6.69 10.23 -6.02
CA ILE A 45 -6.22 9.42 -4.89
C ILE A 45 -6.97 8.09 -4.85
N ALA A 46 -8.30 8.11 -4.87
CA ALA A 46 -9.12 6.90 -4.83
C ALA A 46 -8.81 5.97 -6.01
N THR A 47 -8.62 6.52 -7.21
CA THR A 47 -8.26 5.75 -8.40
C THR A 47 -6.94 4.99 -8.21
N ILE A 48 -5.91 5.65 -7.65
CA ILE A 48 -4.60 5.03 -7.42
C ILE A 48 -4.70 3.94 -6.33
N ILE A 49 -5.43 4.22 -5.25
CA ILE A 49 -5.63 3.24 -4.16
C ILE A 49 -6.38 2.00 -4.67
N HIS A 50 -7.48 2.18 -5.42
CA HIS A 50 -8.22 1.06 -5.98
C HIS A 50 -7.39 0.28 -7.00
N ALA A 51 -6.63 0.97 -7.86
CA ALA A 51 -5.72 0.32 -8.79
C ALA A 51 -4.65 -0.52 -8.07
N TYR A 52 -4.13 -0.04 -6.93
CA TYR A 52 -3.18 -0.79 -6.11
C TYR A 52 -3.84 -2.03 -5.49
N GLN A 53 -5.08 -1.91 -4.98
CA GLN A 53 -5.82 -3.06 -4.43
C GLN A 53 -6.06 -4.16 -5.47
N SER A 54 -6.32 -3.80 -6.73
CA SER A 54 -6.61 -4.77 -7.80
C SER A 54 -5.36 -5.29 -8.51
N THR A 55 -4.37 -4.43 -8.75
CA THR A 55 -3.16 -4.78 -9.52
C THR A 55 -1.88 -4.17 -8.90
N PRO A 56 -1.46 -4.62 -7.71
CA PRO A 56 -0.38 -4.01 -6.94
C PRO A 56 0.89 -3.81 -7.77
N GLU A 57 1.38 -4.88 -8.40
CA GLU A 57 2.65 -4.83 -9.14
C GLU A 57 2.63 -3.83 -10.30
N LYS A 58 1.49 -3.73 -11.00
CA LYS A 58 1.36 -2.80 -12.13
C LYS A 58 1.43 -1.36 -11.65
N VAL A 59 0.84 -1.06 -10.49
CA VAL A 59 0.90 0.28 -9.89
C VAL A 59 2.31 0.56 -9.39
N LEU A 60 2.92 -0.36 -8.64
CA LEU A 60 4.28 -0.17 -8.12
C LEU A 60 5.31 0.11 -9.22
N ARG A 61 5.26 -0.66 -10.33
CA ARG A 61 6.11 -0.41 -11.50
C ARG A 61 5.86 0.95 -12.15
N LYS A 62 4.58 1.32 -12.31
CA LYS A 62 4.20 2.63 -12.88
C LYS A 62 4.66 3.81 -12.04
N LEU A 63 4.68 3.67 -10.72
CA LEU A 63 5.11 4.70 -9.79
C LEU A 63 6.62 4.68 -9.52
N GLY A 64 7.37 3.71 -10.07
CA GLY A 64 8.81 3.56 -9.86
C GLY A 64 9.17 3.13 -8.43
N ILE A 65 8.29 2.39 -7.76
CA ILE A 65 8.46 1.96 -6.37
C ILE A 65 9.12 0.57 -6.26
N ALA A 66 8.81 -0.31 -7.22
CA ALA A 66 9.32 -1.67 -7.33
C ALA A 66 9.48 -2.08 -8.80
#